data_AF-A0A934JBL1-F1
#
_entry.id   AF-A0A934JBL1-F1
#
_cell.length_a   1.000
_cell.length_b   1.000
_cell.length_c   1.000
_cell.angle_alpha   90.00
_cell.angle_beta   90.00
_cell.angle_gamma   90.00
#
_symmetry.space_group_name_H-M   'P 1'
#
loop_
_entity.id
_entity.type
_entity.pdbx_description
1 polymer ?
#
loop_
_entity_poly.entity_id
_entity_poly.type
_entity_poly.pdbx_seq_one_letter_code
_entity_poly.pdbx_strand_id
1 'polypeptide(L)'
;MNVISRLFNKSDIESVVIGDKTVPIPKLTIAKWRQLFDVVEALPQIAVTVLTTRGSEQFTTTVMAALQLAADEAIRIVSVLSGLDAEYIEQHATLNDVLEFIRLTAEKNDLELTLKNVKAALGRFKTGPVQGGMGGN
;
A
#
# COMPACT_ATOMS: atom_id res chain seq x y z
N MET A 1 35.02 -1.10 -6.84
CA MET A 1 33.89 -2.03 -6.59
C MET A 1 32.73 -1.24 -6.00
N ASN A 2 31.48 -1.30 -6.43
CA ASN A 2 30.86 -1.61 -7.72
C ASN A 2 29.45 -0.98 -7.60
N VAL A 3 29.04 -0.14 -8.55
CA VAL A 3 27.77 0.64 -8.51
C VAL A 3 26.51 -0.25 -8.66
N ILE A 4 26.72 -1.56 -8.76
CA ILE A 4 25.78 -2.60 -9.18
C ILE A 4 24.94 -3.13 -7.99
N SER A 5 25.37 -2.92 -6.75
CA SER A 5 24.62 -3.41 -5.57
C SER A 5 23.29 -2.67 -5.32
N ARG A 6 23.04 -1.51 -5.95
CA ARG A 6 21.76 -0.79 -5.87
C ARG A 6 20.65 -1.34 -6.78
N LEU A 7 20.94 -2.35 -7.59
CA LEU A 7 19.96 -2.98 -8.49
C LEU A 7 19.19 -4.16 -7.85
N PHE A 8 19.62 -4.63 -6.68
CA PHE A 8 19.12 -5.87 -6.11
C PHE A 8 18.28 -5.61 -4.86
N ASN A 9 16.99 -5.34 -5.07
CA ASN A 9 15.93 -6.10 -4.40
C ASN A 9 14.57 -5.90 -5.09
N LYS A 10 14.52 -6.07 -6.42
CA LYS A 10 13.24 -6.16 -7.14
C LYS A 10 12.93 -7.65 -7.26
N SER A 11 11.78 -8.10 -6.77
CA SER A 11 11.44 -9.52 -6.91
C SER A 11 11.35 -9.87 -8.41
N ASP A 12 12.16 -10.81 -8.89
CA ASP A 12 12.05 -11.36 -10.25
C ASP A 12 10.79 -12.23 -10.43
N ILE A 13 9.94 -12.29 -9.40
CA ILE A 13 8.67 -13.00 -9.40
C ILE A 13 7.66 -12.21 -10.25
N GLU A 14 7.33 -12.76 -11.40
CA GLU A 14 6.39 -12.14 -12.36
C GLU A 14 4.93 -12.53 -12.13
N SER A 15 4.66 -13.60 -11.38
CA SER A 15 3.32 -14.12 -11.08
C SER A 15 3.29 -14.91 -9.77
N VAL A 16 2.10 -15.01 -9.17
CA VAL A 16 1.82 -15.90 -8.04
C VAL A 16 0.60 -16.77 -8.32
N VAL A 17 0.36 -17.75 -7.46
CA VAL A 17 -0.86 -18.54 -7.47
C VAL A 17 -1.78 -18.02 -6.37
N ILE A 18 -3.03 -17.76 -6.72
CA ILE A 18 -4.12 -17.45 -5.77
C ILE A 18 -5.18 -18.53 -5.96
N GLY A 19 -5.38 -19.37 -4.94
CA GLY A 19 -6.20 -20.58 -5.08
C GLY A 19 -5.62 -21.51 -6.14
N ASP A 20 -6.35 -21.70 -7.24
CA ASP A 20 -5.92 -22.50 -8.39
C ASP A 20 -5.54 -21.66 -9.63
N LYS A 21 -5.55 -20.33 -9.52
CA LYS A 21 -5.26 -19.41 -10.63
C LYS A 21 -3.86 -18.82 -10.52
N THR A 22 -3.11 -18.90 -11.63
CA THR A 22 -1.86 -18.14 -11.77
C THR A 22 -2.18 -16.73 -12.24
N VAL A 23 -1.70 -15.73 -11.49
CA VAL A 23 -1.99 -14.32 -11.70
C VAL A 23 -0.71 -13.51 -11.79
N PRO A 24 -0.54 -12.63 -12.80
CA PRO A 24 0.65 -11.82 -12.94
C PRO A 24 0.69 -10.74 -11.86
N ILE A 25 1.89 -10.44 -11.35
CA ILE A 25 2.11 -9.30 -10.47
C ILE A 25 2.09 -8.02 -11.33
N PRO A 26 1.09 -7.13 -11.19
CA PRO A 26 0.92 -6.02 -12.11
C PRO A 26 1.90 -4.88 -11.84
N LYS A 27 2.24 -4.12 -12.88
CA LYS A 27 2.74 -2.76 -12.71
C LYS A 27 1.57 -1.82 -12.41
N LEU A 28 1.73 -0.96 -11.42
CA LEU A 28 0.77 0.07 -11.05
C LEU A 28 0.94 1.28 -11.96
N THR A 29 0.30 1.21 -13.13
CA THR A 29 0.14 2.37 -14.01
C THR A 29 -0.77 3.41 -13.35
N ILE A 30 -0.77 4.65 -13.86
CA ILE A 30 -1.67 5.70 -13.37
C ILE A 30 -3.15 5.27 -13.40
N ALA A 31 -3.55 4.51 -14.44
CA ALA A 31 -4.91 3.99 -14.54
C ALA A 31 -5.21 2.96 -13.43
N LYS A 32 -4.29 2.03 -13.18
CA LYS A 32 -4.44 1.01 -12.13
C LYS A 32 -4.43 1.63 -10.74
N TRP A 33 -3.60 2.65 -10.54
CA TRP A 33 -3.58 3.45 -9.32
C TRP A 33 -4.92 4.12 -9.03
N ARG A 34 -5.57 4.73 -10.02
CA ARG A 34 -6.90 5.32 -9.84
C ARG A 34 -7.92 4.27 -9.41
N GLN A 35 -7.97 3.14 -10.11
CA GLN A 35 -8.87 2.03 -9.75
C GLN A 35 -8.64 1.51 -8.32
N LEU A 36 -7.39 1.46 -7.88
CA LEU A 36 -7.03 1.12 -6.49
C LEU A 36 -7.61 2.14 -5.50
N PHE A 37 -7.43 3.43 -5.76
CA PHE A 37 -7.95 4.49 -4.89
C PHE A 37 -9.47 4.54 -4.85
N ASP A 38 -10.15 4.15 -5.92
CA ASP A 38 -11.62 4.08 -5.97
C ASP A 38 -12.18 2.98 -5.04
N VAL A 39 -11.36 2.01 -4.61
CA VAL A 39 -11.79 0.91 -3.73
C VAL A 39 -11.20 0.96 -2.31
N VAL A 40 -10.20 1.83 -2.10
CA VAL A 40 -9.56 2.03 -0.79
C VAL A 40 -10.23 3.21 -0.08
N GLU A 41 -11.17 2.90 0.79
CA GLU A 41 -11.98 3.87 1.52
C GLU A 41 -11.75 3.79 3.04
N ALA A 42 -11.55 2.58 3.57
CA ALA A 42 -11.60 2.34 5.01
C ALA A 42 -10.20 2.34 5.65
N LEU A 43 -9.14 1.95 4.94
CA LEU A 43 -7.77 1.88 5.51
C LEU A 43 -7.35 3.18 6.25
N PRO A 44 -7.56 4.40 5.73
CA PRO A 44 -7.21 5.62 6.45
C PRO A 44 -7.99 5.77 7.76
N GLN A 45 -9.30 5.52 7.72
CA GLN A 45 -10.17 5.64 8.88
C GLN A 45 -9.86 4.56 9.93
N ILE A 46 -9.56 3.34 9.50
CA ILE A 46 -9.13 2.23 10.36
C ILE A 46 -7.86 2.62 11.12
N ALA A 47 -6.86 3.13 10.40
CA ALA A 47 -5.59 3.55 11.01
C ALA A 47 -5.81 4.66 12.06
N VAL A 48 -6.62 5.67 11.74
CA VAL A 48 -6.98 6.74 12.69
C VAL A 48 -7.67 6.15 13.92
N THR A 49 -8.66 5.28 13.71
CA THR A 49 -9.45 4.67 14.79
C THR A 49 -8.58 3.84 15.75
N VAL A 50 -7.67 3.02 15.22
CA VAL A 50 -6.76 2.22 16.05
C VAL A 50 -5.79 3.12 16.84
N LEU A 51 -5.26 4.17 16.21
CA LEU A 51 -4.34 5.10 16.86
C LEU A 51 -5.00 5.91 17.97
N THR A 52 -6.23 6.38 17.76
CA THR A 52 -6.97 7.17 18.75
C THR A 52 -7.52 6.33 19.90
N THR A 53 -7.77 5.03 19.67
CA THR A 53 -8.23 4.10 20.72
C THR A 53 -7.08 3.51 21.54
N ARG A 54 -5.83 3.82 21.17
CA ARG A 54 -4.65 3.28 21.85
C ARG A 54 -4.61 3.71 23.32
N GLY A 55 -4.56 2.73 24.23
CA GLY A 55 -4.54 2.96 25.67
C GLY A 55 -5.91 2.98 26.34
N SER A 56 -7.01 2.77 25.60
CA SER A 56 -8.33 2.55 26.18
C SER A 56 -8.61 1.06 26.40
N GLU A 57 -9.62 0.76 27.24
CA GLU A 57 -10.10 -0.62 27.46
C GLU A 57 -10.67 -1.26 26.18
N GLN A 58 -11.13 -0.43 25.24
CA GLN A 58 -11.69 -0.85 23.95
C GLN A 58 -10.62 -1.14 22.90
N PHE A 59 -9.34 -0.94 23.20
CA PHE A 59 -8.28 -1.10 22.21
C PHE A 59 -8.29 -2.47 21.53
N THR A 60 -8.39 -3.55 22.31
CA THR A 60 -8.37 -4.91 21.77
C THR A 60 -9.56 -5.19 20.86
N THR A 61 -10.77 -4.78 21.25
CA THR A 61 -11.99 -5.00 20.43
C THR A 61 -11.96 -4.14 19.16
N THR A 62 -11.48 -2.90 19.25
CA THR A 62 -11.28 -2.02 18.10
C THR A 62 -10.26 -2.59 17.11
N VAL A 63 -9.14 -3.16 17.59
CA VAL A 63 -8.15 -3.79 16.72
C VAL A 63 -8.73 -5.01 15.99
N MET A 64 -9.52 -5.84 16.66
CA MET A 64 -10.16 -6.99 15.99
C MET A 64 -11.13 -6.55 14.89
N ALA A 65 -11.98 -5.56 15.16
CA ALA A 65 -12.89 -5.01 14.15
C ALA A 65 -12.12 -4.35 12.98
N ALA A 66 -11.04 -3.64 13.29
CA ALA A 66 -10.15 -3.05 12.30
C ALA A 66 -9.50 -4.10 11.39
N LEU A 67 -9.06 -5.23 11.94
CA LEU A 67 -8.47 -6.32 11.17
C LEU A 67 -9.50 -6.96 10.22
N GLN A 68 -10.74 -7.16 10.68
CA GLN A 68 -11.80 -7.68 9.83
C GLN A 68 -12.06 -6.75 8.64
N LEU A 69 -12.22 -5.45 8.89
CA LEU A 69 -12.47 -4.47 7.84
C LEU A 69 -11.28 -4.35 6.88
N ALA A 70 -10.05 -4.42 7.40
CA ALA A 70 -8.83 -4.42 6.59
C ALA A 70 -8.70 -5.68 5.73
N ALA A 71 -9.17 -6.84 6.20
CA ALA A 71 -9.18 -8.07 5.42
C ALA A 71 -10.13 -7.96 4.22
N ASP A 72 -11.34 -7.45 4.42
CA ASP A 72 -12.31 -7.22 3.34
C ASP A 72 -11.76 -6.26 2.28
N GLU A 73 -11.04 -5.23 2.72
CA GLU A 73 -10.42 -4.26 1.83
C GLU A 73 -9.19 -4.81 1.11
N ALA A 74 -8.41 -5.67 1.76
CA ALA A 74 -7.31 -6.40 1.12
C ALA A 74 -7.83 -7.31 -0.01
N ILE A 75 -8.97 -7.98 0.17
CA ILE A 75 -9.62 -8.77 -0.88
C ILE A 75 -10.02 -7.87 -2.07
N ARG A 76 -10.63 -6.71 -1.82
CA ARG A 76 -10.98 -5.75 -2.88
C ARG A 76 -9.75 -5.23 -3.63
N ILE A 77 -8.68 -4.92 -2.92
CA ILE A 77 -7.39 -4.52 -3.50
C ILE A 77 -6.87 -5.62 -4.42
N VAL A 78 -6.79 -6.87 -3.94
CA VAL A 78 -6.32 -7.99 -4.74
C VAL A 78 -7.24 -8.24 -5.94
N SER A 79 -8.56 -8.12 -5.78
CA SER A 79 -9.52 -8.25 -6.88
C SER A 79 -9.24 -7.25 -8.00
N VAL A 80 -9.14 -5.96 -7.66
CA VAL A 80 -8.83 -4.90 -8.63
C VAL A 80 -7.49 -5.17 -9.31
N LEU A 81 -6.48 -5.54 -8.56
CA LEU A 81 -5.11 -5.67 -9.06
C LEU A 81 -4.89 -6.92 -9.92
N SER A 82 -5.39 -8.06 -9.46
CA SER A 82 -5.27 -9.35 -10.13
C SER A 82 -6.28 -9.55 -11.26
N GLY A 83 -7.41 -8.83 -11.21
CA GLY A 83 -8.54 -9.02 -12.11
C GLY A 83 -9.42 -10.23 -11.76
N LEU A 84 -9.19 -10.86 -10.61
CA LEU A 84 -10.05 -11.93 -10.09
C LEU A 84 -11.27 -11.35 -9.39
N ASP A 85 -12.38 -12.07 -9.43
CA ASP A 85 -13.58 -11.72 -8.67
C ASP A 85 -13.31 -11.81 -7.16
N ALA A 86 -13.83 -10.84 -6.39
CA ALA A 86 -13.65 -10.80 -4.94
C ALA A 86 -14.18 -12.07 -4.25
N GLU A 87 -15.34 -12.57 -4.69
CA GLU A 87 -15.93 -13.81 -4.18
C GLU A 87 -15.04 -15.03 -4.44
N TYR A 88 -14.38 -15.10 -5.60
CA TYR A 88 -13.44 -16.16 -5.90
C TYR A 88 -12.24 -16.10 -4.94
N ILE A 89 -11.69 -14.90 -4.70
CA ILE A 89 -10.57 -14.71 -3.76
C ILE A 89 -10.98 -15.15 -2.35
N GLU A 90 -12.16 -14.74 -1.88
CA GLU A 90 -12.66 -15.09 -0.55
C GLU A 90 -12.81 -16.62 -0.35
N GLN A 91 -13.22 -17.34 -1.38
CA GLN A 91 -13.46 -18.79 -1.30
C GLN A 91 -12.20 -19.65 -1.52
N HIS A 92 -11.18 -19.14 -2.22
CA HIS A 92 -10.07 -19.96 -2.70
C HIS A 92 -8.69 -19.47 -2.24
N ALA A 93 -8.54 -18.19 -1.88
CA ALA A 93 -7.26 -17.64 -1.46
C ALA A 93 -7.02 -17.87 0.03
N THR A 94 -5.79 -18.22 0.37
CA THR A 94 -5.34 -18.11 1.75
C THR A 94 -4.98 -16.66 2.08
N LEU A 95 -4.95 -16.32 3.38
CA LEU A 95 -4.43 -15.02 3.81
C LEU A 95 -2.99 -14.79 3.32
N ASN A 96 -2.18 -15.85 3.24
CA ASN A 96 -0.82 -15.74 2.73
C ASN A 96 -0.80 -15.38 1.23
N ASP A 97 -1.69 -15.93 0.41
CA ASP A 97 -1.78 -15.62 -1.02
C ASP A 97 -2.08 -14.13 -1.22
N VAL A 98 -3.02 -13.59 -0.45
CA VAL A 98 -3.41 -12.17 -0.46
C VAL A 98 -2.24 -11.29 -0.05
N LEU A 99 -1.60 -11.59 1.08
CA LEU A 99 -0.48 -10.80 1.59
C LEU A 99 0.75 -10.88 0.69
N GLU A 100 1.06 -12.06 0.14
CA GLU A 100 2.16 -12.25 -0.81
C GLU A 100 1.93 -11.46 -2.09
N PHE A 101 0.73 -11.53 -2.68
CA PHE A 101 0.39 -10.76 -3.86
C PHE A 101 0.53 -9.25 -3.63
N ILE A 102 0.03 -8.73 -2.50
CA ILE A 102 0.16 -7.32 -2.13
C ILE A 102 1.64 -6.94 -1.97
N ARG A 103 2.41 -7.77 -1.24
CA ARG A 103 3.85 -7.52 -0.99
C ARG A 103 4.64 -7.46 -2.29
N LEU A 104 4.49 -8.46 -3.15
CA LEU A 104 5.20 -8.52 -4.43
C LEU A 104 4.77 -7.40 -5.37
N THR A 105 3.49 -7.02 -5.36
CA THR A 105 3.02 -5.85 -6.12
C THR A 105 3.67 -4.56 -5.60
N ALA A 106 3.79 -4.40 -4.28
CA ALA A 106 4.45 -3.24 -3.70
C ALA A 106 5.95 -3.18 -4.04
N GLU A 107 6.65 -4.32 -3.97
CA GLU A 107 8.07 -4.45 -4.31
C GLU A 107 8.33 -4.16 -5.80
N LYS A 108 7.52 -4.74 -6.70
CA LYS A 108 7.65 -4.54 -8.17
C LYS A 108 7.50 -3.08 -8.58
N ASN A 109 6.71 -2.31 -7.83
CA ASN A 109 6.39 -0.92 -8.12
C ASN A 109 7.17 0.10 -7.28
N ASP A 110 8.07 -0.37 -6.41
CA ASP A 110 8.90 0.46 -5.53
C ASP A 110 8.05 1.52 -4.79
N LEU A 111 7.01 1.03 -4.11
CA LEU A 111 6.10 1.89 -3.37
C LEU A 111 6.80 2.62 -2.21
N GLU A 112 7.89 2.05 -1.70
CA GLU A 112 8.73 2.71 -0.70
C GLU A 112 9.38 3.98 -1.26
N LEU A 113 9.99 3.90 -2.46
CA LEU A 113 10.53 5.08 -3.13
C LEU A 113 9.43 6.09 -3.46
N THR A 114 8.27 5.63 -3.91
CA THR A 114 7.10 6.48 -4.18
C THR A 114 6.70 7.26 -2.93
N LEU A 115 6.57 6.59 -1.78
CA LEU A 115 6.23 7.23 -0.51
C LEU A 115 7.31 8.23 -0.05
N LYS A 116 8.60 7.88 -0.18
CA LYS A 116 9.72 8.79 0.12
C LYS A 116 9.65 10.06 -0.72
N ASN A 117 9.39 9.93 -2.02
CA ASN A 117 9.27 11.06 -2.93
C ASN A 117 8.07 11.96 -2.59
N VAL A 118 6.91 11.36 -2.29
CA VAL A 118 5.71 12.11 -1.86
C VAL A 118 5.99 12.87 -0.56
N LYS A 119 6.58 12.21 0.45
CA LYS A 119 6.94 12.85 1.72
C LYS A 119 7.93 14.00 1.53
N ALA A 120 8.95 13.83 0.68
CA ALA A 120 9.91 14.88 0.38
C ALA A 120 9.26 16.09 -0.30
N ALA A 121 8.35 15.85 -1.26
CA ALA A 121 7.59 16.90 -1.92
C ALA A 121 6.72 17.68 -0.91
N LEU A 122 5.96 16.99 -0.05
CA LEU A 122 5.13 17.62 0.99
C LEU A 122 5.96 18.37 2.04
N GLY A 123 7.13 17.84 2.42
CA GLY A 123 8.05 18.49 3.35
C GLY A 123 8.55 19.84 2.86
N ARG A 124 8.76 20.01 1.54
CA ARG A 124 9.13 21.29 0.92
C ARG A 124 8.06 22.36 1.05
N PHE A 125 6.77 21.97 1.14
CA PHE A 125 5.68 22.93 1.36
C PHE A 125 5.53 23.35 2.83
N LYS A 126 6.09 22.60 3.80
CA LYS A 126 6.12 23.00 5.22
C LYS A 126 7.18 24.06 5.52
N THR A 127 8.23 24.15 4.70
CA THR A 127 9.19 25.26 4.72
C THR A 127 8.68 26.34 3.78
N GLY A 128 7.96 27.33 4.30
CA GLY A 128 7.59 28.52 3.53
C GLY A 128 8.81 29.22 2.90
N PRO A 129 8.62 30.11 1.91
CA PRO A 129 9.72 30.82 1.27
C PRO A 129 10.58 31.51 2.33
N VAL A 130 11.89 31.23 2.33
CA VAL A 130 12.85 32.02 3.09
C VAL A 130 12.71 33.45 2.61
N GLN A 131 12.11 34.29 3.45
CA GLN A 131 12.04 35.73 3.25
C GLN A 131 13.50 36.21 3.24
N GLY A 132 14.04 36.43 2.05
CA GLY A 132 15.38 36.99 1.85
C GLY A 132 15.45 38.31 2.59
N GLY A 133 16.24 38.33 3.66
CA GLY A 133 16.40 39.48 4.54
C GLY A 133 16.86 40.70 3.76
N MET A 134 16.20 41.82 4.05
CA MET A 134 16.76 43.15 3.84
C MET A 134 18.11 43.26 4.57
N GLY A 135 19.19 43.37 3.81
CA GLY A 135 20.36 44.18 4.16
C GLY A 135 20.56 45.08 2.94
N GLY A 136 20.37 46.39 3.02
CA GLY A 136 21.00 47.28 3.99
C GLY A 136 22.23 47.87 3.30
N ASN A 137 22.07 49.02 2.65
CA ASN A 137 23.12 50.00 2.45
C ASN A 137 22.50 51.40 2.40
#